data_AF-A0A836G2Q4-F1
#
_entry.id   AF-A0A836G2Q4-F1
#
_cell.length_a   1.000
_cell.length_b   1.000
_cell.length_c   1.000
_cell.angle_alpha   90.00
_cell.angle_beta   90.00
_cell.angle_gamma   90.00
#
_symmetry.space_group_name_H-M   'P 1'
#
loop_
_entity.id
_entity.type
_entity.pdbx_description
1 polymer ?
#
loop_
_entity_poly.entity_id
_entity_poly.type
_entity_poly.pdbx_seq_one_letter_code
_entity_poly.pdbx_strand_id
1 'polypeptide(L)'
;MLYDFANFGIIKFSERISLFDLAMIALDSGETGWTEEDGPKEELAARVKELLLEKADMMNEYFSIVMDKVGNLRSLPVLLDKYFPYEAEIPLYIMRLATEVEWRKEQLCFQNICRETAKFYSYISPKHQTHDWKYVTEHVLYPAIKESLLPPKHFAHDSTILQIASLSDLYKVFERC
;
A
#
# COMPACT_ATOMS: atom_id res chain seq x y z
N MET A 1 -10.86 -0.29 2.51
CA MET A 1 -10.70 -1.66 1.92
C MET A 1 -11.71 -2.65 2.47
N LEU A 2 -11.65 -3.03 3.74
CA LEU A 2 -12.60 -4.02 4.28
C LEU A 2 -14.07 -3.58 4.15
N TYR A 3 -14.36 -2.29 4.33
CA TYR A 3 -15.71 -1.74 4.24
C TYR A 3 -16.22 -1.52 2.81
N ASP A 4 -15.31 -1.30 1.86
CA ASP A 4 -15.64 -0.98 0.44
C ASP A 4 -15.27 -2.13 -0.49
N PHE A 5 -15.16 -3.35 0.04
CA PHE A 5 -14.78 -4.53 -0.73
C PHE A 5 -15.66 -4.68 -1.98
N ALA A 6 -15.02 -4.94 -3.13
CA ALA A 6 -15.65 -5.00 -4.46
C ALA A 6 -16.34 -3.70 -4.95
N ASN A 7 -16.11 -2.54 -4.29
CA ASN A 7 -16.78 -1.28 -4.62
C ASN A 7 -15.81 -0.08 -4.69
N PHE A 8 -14.56 -0.32 -5.09
CA PHE A 8 -13.54 0.73 -5.17
C PHE A 8 -13.65 1.56 -6.45
N GLY A 9 -13.31 2.85 -6.34
CA GLY A 9 -12.94 3.64 -7.51
C GLY A 9 -11.61 3.19 -8.11
N ILE A 10 -11.26 3.72 -9.29
CA ILE A 10 -10.07 3.29 -10.04
C ILE A 10 -9.12 4.46 -10.29
N ILE A 11 -7.87 4.32 -9.84
CA ILE A 11 -6.74 5.16 -10.24
C ILE A 11 -6.15 4.56 -11.51
N LYS A 12 -6.27 5.24 -12.65
CA LYS A 12 -5.77 4.73 -13.95
C LYS A 12 -4.37 5.25 -14.24
N PHE A 13 -3.47 4.36 -14.64
CA PHE A 13 -2.16 4.74 -15.16
C PHE A 13 -2.27 5.11 -16.64
N SER A 14 -1.65 6.23 -17.03
CA SER A 14 -1.52 6.64 -18.43
C SER A 14 -0.54 5.75 -19.20
N GLU A 15 0.53 5.32 -18.53
CA GLU A 15 1.58 4.48 -19.11
C GLU A 15 1.34 2.99 -18.89
N ARG A 16 1.99 2.16 -19.71
CA ARG A 16 1.98 0.71 -19.52
C ARG A 16 3.10 0.37 -18.54
N ILE A 17 2.75 -0.16 -17.37
CA ILE A 17 3.76 -0.53 -16.36
C ILE A 17 3.87 -2.05 -16.34
N SER A 18 4.94 -2.60 -16.92
CA SER A 18 5.17 -4.05 -17.02
C SER A 18 5.36 -4.68 -15.64
N LEU A 19 4.60 -5.74 -15.35
CA LEU A 19 4.77 -6.50 -14.10
C LEU A 19 6.15 -7.14 -14.00
N PHE A 20 6.73 -7.55 -15.14
CA PHE A 20 8.08 -8.10 -15.19
C PHE A 20 9.11 -7.05 -14.79
N ASP A 21 9.02 -5.85 -15.36
CA ASP A 21 9.99 -4.77 -15.09
C ASP A 21 9.87 -4.31 -13.63
N LEU A 22 8.63 -4.22 -13.09
CA LEU A 22 8.40 -3.95 -11.68
C LEU A 22 9.03 -5.01 -10.77
N ALA A 23 8.85 -6.29 -11.10
CA ALA A 23 9.46 -7.38 -10.33
C ALA A 23 11.00 -7.32 -10.39
N MET A 24 11.59 -7.03 -11.56
CA MET A 24 13.04 -6.84 -11.71
C MET A 24 13.55 -5.68 -10.86
N ILE A 25 12.90 -4.51 -10.90
CA ILE A 25 13.27 -3.34 -10.09
C ILE A 25 13.25 -3.69 -8.60
N ALA A 26 12.24 -4.43 -8.14
CA ALA A 26 12.15 -4.82 -6.75
C ALA A 26 13.24 -5.83 -6.36
N LEU A 27 13.56 -6.81 -7.21
CA LEU A 27 14.67 -7.74 -7.00
C LEU A 27 16.03 -7.03 -6.98
N ASP A 28 16.18 -5.91 -7.70
CA ASP A 28 17.39 -5.08 -7.72
C ASP A 28 17.48 -4.09 -6.54
N SER A 29 16.37 -3.76 -5.89
CA SER A 29 16.34 -2.81 -4.75
C SER A 29 17.07 -3.32 -3.49
N GLY A 30 17.24 -4.64 -3.35
CA GLY A 30 17.77 -5.30 -2.15
C GLY A 30 16.75 -5.46 -1.01
N GLU A 31 15.55 -4.86 -1.12
CA GLU A 31 14.51 -4.93 -0.08
C GLU A 31 13.72 -6.25 -0.07
N THR A 32 13.82 -7.01 -1.15
CA THR A 32 13.18 -8.33 -1.29
C THR A 32 13.88 -9.42 -0.50
N GLY A 33 15.12 -9.17 -0.03
CA GLY A 33 15.96 -10.20 0.59
C GLY A 33 16.44 -11.28 -0.38
N TRP A 34 16.31 -11.06 -1.70
CA TRP A 34 16.79 -11.98 -2.73
C TRP A 34 18.30 -12.22 -2.62
N THR A 35 18.68 -13.47 -2.85
CA THR A 35 20.05 -13.96 -2.91
C THR A 35 20.27 -14.82 -4.16
N GLU A 36 21.52 -15.09 -4.53
CA GLU A 36 21.84 -15.96 -5.67
C GLU A 36 21.28 -17.39 -5.51
N GLU A 37 21.03 -17.83 -4.28
CA GLU A 37 20.44 -19.14 -3.97
C GLU A 37 18.96 -19.24 -4.38
N ASP A 38 18.24 -18.12 -4.46
CA ASP A 38 16.83 -18.05 -4.88
C ASP A 38 16.65 -18.24 -6.40
N GLY A 39 17.77 -18.23 -7.14
CA GLY A 39 17.82 -18.41 -8.58
C GLY A 39 17.78 -17.11 -9.40
N PRO A 40 17.74 -17.23 -10.73
CA PRO A 40 17.83 -16.08 -11.64
C PRO A 40 16.66 -15.10 -11.46
N LYS A 41 16.98 -13.80 -11.41
CA LYS A 41 15.98 -12.73 -11.22
C LYS A 41 14.95 -12.71 -12.33
N GLU A 42 15.38 -12.93 -13.57
CA GLU A 42 14.53 -12.93 -14.74
C GLU A 42 13.48 -14.05 -14.67
N GLU A 43 13.87 -15.23 -14.19
CA GLU A 43 12.94 -16.35 -13.98
C GLU A 43 11.95 -16.04 -12.85
N LEU A 44 12.42 -15.46 -11.74
CA LEU A 44 11.56 -15.02 -10.64
C LEU A 44 10.55 -13.96 -11.11
N ALA A 45 10.99 -12.95 -11.84
CA ALA A 45 10.15 -11.89 -12.39
C ALA A 45 9.11 -12.45 -13.39
N ALA A 46 9.48 -13.43 -14.21
CA ALA A 46 8.55 -14.13 -15.09
C ALA A 46 7.48 -14.88 -14.28
N ARG A 47 7.87 -15.63 -13.24
CA ARG A 47 6.93 -16.34 -12.34
C ARG A 47 5.95 -15.38 -11.65
N VAL A 48 6.45 -14.24 -11.17
CA VAL A 48 5.62 -13.19 -10.55
C VAL A 48 4.58 -12.68 -11.54
N LYS A 49 5.00 -12.33 -12.76
CA LYS A 49 4.09 -11.89 -13.82
C LYS A 49 3.02 -12.94 -14.14
N GLU A 50 3.42 -14.19 -14.33
CA GLU A 50 2.51 -15.30 -14.66
C GLU A 50 1.47 -15.53 -13.57
N LEU A 51 1.92 -15.60 -12.32
CA LEU A 51 1.03 -15.80 -11.17
C LEU A 51 0.00 -14.66 -11.06
N LEU A 52 0.43 -13.41 -11.13
CA LEU A 52 -0.48 -12.27 -10.99
C LEU A 52 -1.45 -12.16 -12.17
N LEU A 53 -1.03 -12.54 -13.38
CA LEU A 53 -1.92 -12.66 -14.53
C LEU A 53 -3.00 -13.74 -14.33
N GLU A 54 -2.65 -14.87 -13.73
CA GLU A 54 -3.63 -15.93 -13.39
C GLU A 54 -4.70 -15.42 -12.40
N LYS A 55 -4.36 -14.47 -11.53
CA LYS A 55 -5.25 -13.90 -10.52
C LYS A 55 -5.90 -12.56 -10.93
N ALA A 56 -5.62 -12.08 -12.16
CA ALA A 56 -5.98 -10.74 -12.61
C ALA A 56 -7.50 -10.47 -12.55
N ASP A 57 -8.33 -11.42 -12.97
CA ASP A 57 -9.79 -11.25 -12.99
C ASP A 57 -10.34 -11.02 -11.57
N MET A 58 -9.90 -11.83 -10.60
CA MET A 58 -10.31 -11.69 -9.19
C MET A 58 -9.81 -10.38 -8.58
N MET A 59 -8.55 -10.03 -8.83
CA MET A 59 -7.97 -8.77 -8.34
C MET A 59 -8.69 -7.54 -8.88
N ASN A 60 -9.13 -7.59 -10.14
CA ASN A 60 -9.95 -6.55 -10.74
C ASN A 60 -11.34 -6.50 -10.07
N GLU A 61 -12.04 -7.63 -10.03
CA GLU A 61 -13.42 -7.71 -9.53
C GLU A 61 -13.54 -7.21 -8.08
N TYR A 62 -12.63 -7.63 -7.21
CA TYR A 62 -12.74 -7.36 -5.78
C TYR A 62 -11.94 -6.16 -5.28
N PHE A 63 -10.84 -5.83 -5.94
CA PHE A 63 -9.88 -4.84 -5.44
C PHE A 63 -9.56 -3.73 -6.43
N SER A 64 -10.16 -3.73 -7.63
CA SER A 64 -9.89 -2.73 -8.68
C SER A 64 -8.41 -2.58 -9.06
N ILE A 65 -7.64 -3.66 -8.85
CA ILE A 65 -6.26 -3.79 -9.32
C ILE A 65 -6.33 -4.42 -10.70
N VAL A 66 -6.22 -3.61 -11.75
CA VAL A 66 -6.41 -4.07 -13.13
C VAL A 66 -5.06 -4.35 -13.76
N MET A 67 -4.94 -5.53 -14.36
CA MET A 67 -3.83 -5.94 -15.21
C MET A 67 -4.36 -6.25 -16.60
N ASP A 68 -3.65 -5.84 -17.64
CA ASP A 68 -4.01 -6.24 -19.00
C ASP A 68 -3.50 -7.64 -19.34
N LYS A 69 -4.00 -8.22 -20.44
CA LYS A 69 -3.65 -9.58 -20.89
C LYS A 69 -2.17 -9.78 -21.23
N VAL A 70 -1.40 -8.69 -21.38
CA VAL A 70 0.03 -8.73 -21.71
C VAL A 70 0.88 -8.70 -20.42
N GLY A 71 0.27 -8.41 -19.27
CA GLY A 71 0.91 -8.31 -17.96
C GLY A 71 1.44 -6.91 -17.68
N ASN A 72 0.68 -5.89 -18.04
CA ASN A 72 0.90 -4.53 -17.57
C ASN A 72 -0.12 -4.17 -16.50
N LEU A 73 0.33 -3.54 -15.41
CA LEU A 73 -0.52 -2.90 -14.43
C LEU A 73 -1.18 -1.66 -15.06
N ARG A 74 -2.51 -1.56 -14.91
CA ARG A 74 -3.36 -0.52 -15.51
C ARG A 74 -4.06 0.35 -14.49
N SER A 75 -4.31 -0.20 -13.31
CA SER A 75 -4.90 0.58 -12.23
C SER A 75 -4.61 0.06 -10.85
N LEU A 76 -4.90 0.92 -9.89
CA LEU A 76 -4.99 0.62 -8.46
C LEU A 76 -6.30 1.16 -7.88
N PRO A 77 -6.76 0.65 -6.72
CA PRO A 77 -7.98 1.13 -6.09
C PRO A 77 -7.85 2.57 -5.56
N VAL A 78 -8.91 3.36 -5.69
CA VAL A 78 -9.04 4.59 -4.90
C VAL A 78 -9.47 4.20 -3.49
N LEU A 79 -8.55 4.31 -2.53
CA LEU A 79 -8.85 4.03 -1.12
C LEU A 79 -9.29 5.28 -0.33
N LEU A 80 -8.87 6.45 -0.79
CA LEU A 80 -9.19 7.73 -0.18
C LEU A 80 -9.21 8.80 -1.28
N ASP A 81 -10.18 9.71 -1.22
CA ASP A 81 -10.26 10.82 -2.17
C ASP A 81 -9.01 11.71 -2.07
N LYS A 82 -8.53 12.18 -3.23
CA LYS A 82 -7.33 13.03 -3.37
C LYS A 82 -6.04 12.44 -2.80
N TYR A 83 -6.00 11.13 -2.54
CA TYR A 83 -4.79 10.43 -2.12
C TYR A 83 -4.27 9.53 -3.24
N PHE A 84 -2.98 9.66 -3.53
CA PHE A 84 -2.27 8.77 -4.44
C PHE A 84 -1.07 8.16 -3.69
N PRO A 85 -0.93 6.83 -3.69
CA PRO A 85 0.17 6.17 -2.98
C PRO A 85 1.52 6.45 -3.65
N TYR A 86 2.63 6.34 -2.91
CA TYR A 86 3.94 6.65 -3.46
C TYR A 86 4.34 5.69 -4.60
N GLU A 87 4.42 6.20 -5.84
CA GLU A 87 4.68 5.35 -7.02
C GLU A 87 6.00 4.56 -6.98
N ALA A 88 7.01 5.05 -6.26
CA ALA A 88 8.30 4.35 -6.14
C ALA A 88 8.19 3.01 -5.40
N GLU A 89 7.12 2.79 -4.63
CA GLU A 89 6.88 1.57 -3.86
C GLU A 89 6.08 0.51 -4.66
N ILE A 90 5.61 0.84 -5.87
CA ILE A 90 4.87 -0.08 -6.73
C ILE A 90 5.67 -1.38 -7.02
N PRO A 91 6.98 -1.34 -7.34
CA PRO A 91 7.79 -2.54 -7.54
C PRO A 91 7.69 -3.53 -6.38
N LEU A 92 7.94 -3.06 -5.15
CA LEU A 92 7.92 -3.90 -3.97
C LEU A 92 6.51 -4.39 -3.65
N TYR A 93 5.48 -3.56 -3.87
CA TYR A 93 4.09 -3.96 -3.75
C TYR A 93 3.74 -5.14 -4.68
N ILE A 94 4.14 -5.08 -5.95
CA ILE A 94 3.91 -6.18 -6.91
C ILE A 94 4.61 -7.47 -6.47
N MET A 95 5.86 -7.38 -6.02
CA MET A 95 6.56 -8.55 -5.47
C MET A 95 5.83 -9.14 -4.28
N ARG A 96 5.41 -8.30 -3.33
CA ARG A 96 4.74 -8.76 -2.10
C ARG A 96 3.37 -9.37 -2.37
N LEU A 97 2.63 -8.89 -3.37
CA LEU A 97 1.41 -9.57 -3.81
C LEU A 97 1.70 -11.00 -4.28
N ALA A 98 2.81 -11.21 -5.00
CA ALA A 98 3.16 -12.54 -5.49
C ALA A 98 3.71 -13.47 -4.39
N THR A 99 4.47 -12.94 -3.42
CA THR A 99 5.19 -13.76 -2.42
C THR A 99 4.50 -13.88 -1.06
N GLU A 100 3.78 -12.85 -0.62
CA GLU A 100 3.23 -12.77 0.74
C GLU A 100 1.74 -13.15 0.83
N VAL A 101 1.06 -13.31 -0.31
CA VAL A 101 -0.36 -13.67 -0.37
C VAL A 101 -0.54 -15.18 -0.45
N GLU A 102 -1.25 -15.76 0.51
CA GLU A 102 -1.68 -17.16 0.44
C GLU A 102 -2.90 -17.31 -0.49
N TRP A 103 -2.64 -17.59 -1.77
CA TRP A 103 -3.67 -17.67 -2.82
C TRP A 103 -4.61 -18.88 -2.72
N ARG A 104 -4.29 -19.89 -1.89
CA ARG A 104 -5.10 -21.13 -1.81
C ARG A 104 -6.21 -21.07 -0.78
N LYS A 105 -6.13 -20.17 0.21
CA LYS A 105 -7.12 -20.05 1.28
C LYS A 105 -7.82 -18.71 1.17
N GLU A 106 -9.07 -18.71 0.72
CA GLU A 106 -9.87 -17.51 0.43
C GLU A 106 -9.76 -16.40 1.49
N GLN A 107 -10.07 -16.72 2.76
CA GLN A 107 -10.03 -15.74 3.84
C GLN A 107 -8.64 -15.12 4.01
N LEU A 108 -7.57 -15.93 3.95
CA LEU A 108 -6.21 -15.47 4.13
C LEU A 108 -5.74 -14.69 2.89
N CYS A 109 -6.11 -15.13 1.70
CA CYS A 109 -5.87 -14.42 0.43
C CYS A 109 -6.40 -12.98 0.50
N PHE A 110 -7.68 -12.79 0.81
CA PHE A 110 -8.29 -11.46 0.88
C PHE A 110 -7.69 -10.61 2.00
N GLN A 111 -7.43 -11.23 3.16
CA GLN A 111 -6.75 -10.55 4.25
C GLN A 111 -5.34 -10.08 3.84
N ASN A 112 -4.55 -10.93 3.19
CA ASN A 112 -3.19 -10.58 2.76
C ASN A 112 -3.21 -9.48 1.71
N ILE A 113 -4.07 -9.57 0.68
CA ILE A 113 -4.19 -8.51 -0.33
C ILE A 113 -4.53 -7.18 0.36
N CYS A 114 -5.53 -7.15 1.23
CA CYS A 114 -5.89 -5.92 1.96
C CYS A 114 -4.72 -5.38 2.80
N ARG A 115 -3.94 -6.25 3.45
CA ARG A 115 -2.80 -5.86 4.28
C ARG A 115 -1.64 -5.33 3.44
N GLU A 116 -1.31 -6.00 2.34
CA GLU A 116 -0.24 -5.58 1.44
C GLU A 116 -0.58 -4.29 0.71
N THR A 117 -1.82 -4.14 0.24
CA THR A 117 -2.30 -2.87 -0.33
C THR A 117 -2.30 -1.77 0.74
N ALA A 118 -2.78 -2.03 1.96
CA ALA A 118 -2.73 -1.03 3.03
C ALA A 118 -1.31 -0.61 3.40
N LYS A 119 -0.35 -1.56 3.43
CA LYS A 119 1.07 -1.27 3.66
C LYS A 119 1.63 -0.39 2.55
N PHE A 120 1.40 -0.75 1.29
CA PHE A 120 1.81 0.06 0.14
C PHE A 120 1.21 1.49 0.20
N TYR A 121 -0.07 1.63 0.53
CA TYR A 121 -0.71 2.95 0.65
C TYR A 121 -0.27 3.75 1.87
N SER A 122 0.43 3.14 2.84
CA SER A 122 0.95 3.85 4.01
C SER A 122 2.22 4.64 3.73
N TYR A 123 2.92 4.34 2.63
CA TYR A 123 4.10 5.10 2.22
C TYR A 123 3.69 6.42 1.57
N ILE A 124 4.09 7.53 2.20
CA ILE A 124 3.79 8.88 1.72
C ILE A 124 4.99 9.41 0.95
N SER A 125 4.76 9.84 -0.29
CA SER A 125 5.82 10.46 -1.09
C SER A 125 6.35 11.73 -0.40
N PRO A 126 7.67 11.85 -0.17
CA PRO A 126 8.25 13.06 0.41
C PRO A 126 8.17 14.26 -0.55
N LYS A 127 7.95 14.01 -1.85
CA LYS A 127 7.82 15.01 -2.91
C LYS A 127 6.61 14.67 -3.78
N HIS A 128 5.39 14.93 -3.28
CA HIS A 128 4.22 14.83 -4.14
C HIS A 128 4.18 16.02 -5.13
N GLN A 129 3.66 15.79 -6.33
CA GLN A 129 3.67 16.77 -7.43
C GLN A 129 2.85 18.04 -7.12
N THR A 130 1.82 17.93 -6.27
CA THR A 130 0.86 19.01 -5.99
C THR A 130 0.96 19.58 -4.57
N HIS A 131 1.26 18.75 -3.57
CA HIS A 131 1.24 19.11 -2.16
C HIS A 131 2.28 18.31 -1.39
N ASP A 132 3.05 18.91 -0.49
CA ASP A 132 4.01 18.13 0.29
C ASP A 132 3.33 17.11 1.23
N TRP A 133 4.13 16.20 1.80
CA TRP A 133 3.63 15.18 2.72
C TRP A 133 2.91 15.78 3.94
N LYS A 134 3.27 17.01 4.37
CA LYS A 134 2.65 17.68 5.52
C LYS A 134 1.21 18.06 5.20
N TYR A 135 0.99 18.68 4.03
CA TYR A 135 -0.34 19.02 3.56
C TYR A 135 -1.21 17.78 3.41
N VAL A 136 -0.69 16.71 2.78
CA VAL A 136 -1.43 15.45 2.62
C VAL A 136 -1.80 14.87 3.99
N THR A 137 -0.87 14.89 4.93
CA THR A 137 -1.11 14.44 6.30
C THR A 137 -2.24 15.24 6.95
N GLU A 138 -2.12 16.57 7.00
CA GLU A 138 -3.05 17.45 7.72
C GLU A 138 -4.45 17.51 7.08
N HIS A 139 -4.53 17.57 5.75
CA HIS A 139 -5.77 17.89 5.03
C HIS A 139 -6.41 16.71 4.30
N VAL A 140 -5.73 15.57 4.20
CA VAL A 140 -6.27 14.36 3.57
C VAL A 140 -6.35 13.21 4.59
N LEU A 141 -5.24 12.86 5.22
CA LEU A 141 -5.18 11.68 6.10
C LEU A 141 -5.87 11.91 7.45
N TYR A 142 -5.56 12.99 8.18
CA TYR A 142 -6.15 13.24 9.49
C TYR A 142 -7.69 13.43 9.46
N PRO A 143 -8.28 14.12 8.47
CA PRO A 143 -9.73 14.15 8.30
C PRO A 143 -10.33 12.75 8.13
N ALA A 144 -9.74 11.92 7.26
CA ALA A 144 -10.20 10.55 7.04
C ALA A 144 -10.06 9.68 8.31
N ILE A 145 -8.95 9.83 9.04
CA ILE A 145 -8.72 9.15 10.32
C ILE A 145 -9.80 9.53 11.33
N LYS A 146 -10.12 10.83 11.45
CA LYS A 146 -11.14 11.34 12.37
C LYS A 146 -12.52 10.76 12.07
N GLU A 147 -12.85 10.55 10.80
CA GLU A 147 -14.16 10.08 10.36
C GLU A 147 -14.30 8.55 10.41
N SER A 148 -13.25 7.80 10.08
CA SER A 148 -13.37 6.38 9.73
C SER A 148 -12.48 5.43 10.52
N LEU A 149 -11.45 5.90 11.25
CA LEU A 149 -10.54 5.00 11.95
C LEU A 149 -11.20 4.41 13.20
N LEU A 150 -11.24 3.09 13.26
CA LEU A 150 -11.53 2.33 14.48
C LEU A 150 -10.21 1.79 15.05
N PRO A 151 -9.53 2.51 15.96
CA PRO A 151 -8.20 2.14 16.41
C PRO A 151 -8.24 0.84 17.23
N PRO A 152 -7.40 -0.17 16.90
CA PRO A 152 -7.26 -1.36 17.72
C PRO A 152 -6.76 -1.03 19.13
N LYS A 153 -7.18 -1.82 20.12
CA LYS A 153 -6.78 -1.62 21.54
C LYS A 153 -5.27 -1.64 21.75
N HIS A 154 -4.53 -2.41 20.95
CA HIS A 154 -3.08 -2.53 21.09
C HIS A 154 -2.33 -1.23 20.75
N PHE A 155 -2.94 -0.28 20.02
CA PHE A 155 -2.34 1.03 19.73
C PHE A 155 -2.02 1.86 20.97
N ALA A 156 -2.70 1.58 22.09
CA ALA A 156 -2.43 2.21 23.38
C ALA A 156 -1.17 1.67 24.08
N HIS A 157 -0.61 0.55 23.60
CA HIS A 157 0.45 -0.20 24.29
C HIS A 157 1.67 -0.50 23.41
N ASP A 158 1.55 -0.38 22.09
CA ASP A 158 2.61 -0.70 21.12
C ASP A 158 3.40 0.53 20.62
N SER A 159 3.19 1.69 21.25
CA SER A 159 3.79 2.98 20.88
C SER A 159 3.23 3.65 19.62
N THR A 160 2.12 3.15 19.05
CA THR A 160 1.44 3.83 17.93
C THR A 160 0.86 5.19 18.35
N ILE A 161 0.27 5.29 19.54
CA ILE A 161 -0.24 6.55 20.10
C ILE A 161 0.39 6.77 21.48
N LEU A 162 1.15 7.86 21.61
CA LEU A 162 1.88 8.20 22.83
C LEU A 162 1.48 9.58 23.35
N GLN A 163 1.11 9.65 24.63
CA GLN A 163 0.93 10.92 25.32
C GLN A 163 2.30 11.50 25.67
N ILE A 164 2.72 12.55 24.96
CA ILE A 164 4.01 13.22 25.19
C ILE A 164 3.94 14.42 26.14
N ALA A 165 2.74 14.96 26.37
CA ALA A 165 2.52 16.12 27.22
C ALA A 165 1.08 16.14 27.77
N SER A 166 0.85 16.94 28.80
CA SER A 166 -0.48 17.28 29.31
C SER A 166 -0.60 18.79 29.51
N LEU A 167 -1.67 19.39 29.00
CA LEU A 167 -1.93 20.82 29.20
C LEU A 167 -2.07 21.16 30.69
N SER A 168 -2.63 20.27 31.51
CA SER A 168 -2.76 20.48 32.96
C SER A 168 -1.41 20.65 33.66
N ASP A 169 -0.36 20.00 33.15
CA ASP A 169 0.99 20.10 33.70
C ASP A 169 1.76 21.27 33.09
N LEU A 170 1.55 21.54 31.80
CA LEU A 170 2.13 22.71 31.13
C LEU A 170 1.64 24.02 31.74
N TYR A 171 0.35 24.14 32.07
CA TYR A 171 -0.22 25.34 32.69
C TYR A 171 0.27 25.61 34.12
N LYS A 172 0.92 24.66 34.79
CA LYS A 172 1.58 24.90 36.10
C LYS A 172 2.92 25.62 35.96
N VAL A 173 3.53 25.57 34.77
CA VAL A 173 4.86 26.12 34.49
C VAL A 173 4.77 27.37 33.62
N PHE A 174 3.87 27.36 32.62
CA PHE A 174 3.68 28.45 31.68
C PHE A 174 2.43 29.26 32.04
N GLU A 175 2.63 30.33 32.82
CA GLU A 175 1.58 31.27 33.22
C GLU A 175 1.58 32.54 32.36
N ARG A 176 0.47 33.29 32.38
CA ARG A 176 0.36 34.58 31.67
C ARG A 176 1.16 35.63 32.44
N CYS A 177 1.85 36.52 31.71
CA CYS A 177 2.55 37.68 32.29
C CYS A 177 1.61 38.62 33.04
#